data_AF-A0A957G5J6-F1
#
_entry.id   AF-A0A957G5J6-F1
#
_cell.length_a   1.000
_cell.length_b   1.000
_cell.length_c   1.000
_cell.angle_alpha   90.00
_cell.angle_beta   90.00
_cell.angle_gamma   90.00
#
_symmetry.space_group_name_H-M   'P 1'
#
loop_
_entity.id
_entity.type
_entity.pdbx_description
1 polymer ?
#
loop_
_entity_poly.entity_id
_entity_poly.type
_entity_poly.pdbx_seq_one_letter_code
_entity_poly.pdbx_strand_id
1 'polypeptide(L)' 'MTNWFLGSVLSGGGTNPPPNNPQNWAEMVGSYREAALRTRLGIPLLYGVDGAHGHSNVVGATIFPTTSV' A
#
# COMPACT_ATOMS: atom_id res chain seq x y z
N MET A 1 -12.77 -3.07 7.08
CA MET A 1 -12.89 -2.41 5.76
C MET A 1 -14.33 -2.37 5.25
N THR A 2 -15.02 -3.50 5.17
CA THR A 2 -16.31 -3.64 4.47
C THR A 2 -17.46 -2.79 5.00
N ASN A 3 -17.46 -2.45 6.29
CA ASN A 3 -18.59 -1.73 6.91
C ASN A 3 -18.57 -0.21 6.68
N TRP A 4 -17.42 0.33 6.25
CA TRP A 4 -17.21 1.78 6.10
C TRP A 4 -17.07 2.23 4.65
N PHE A 5 -17.16 1.31 3.69
CA PHE A 5 -17.09 1.58 2.25
C PHE A 5 -15.91 2.49 1.85
N LEU A 6 -14.74 2.24 2.45
CA LEU A 6 -13.54 3.05 2.23
C LEU A 6 -13.14 3.04 0.74
N GLY A 7 -12.85 4.23 0.21
CA GLY A 7 -12.31 4.40 -1.14
C GLY A 7 -10.79 4.27 -1.23
N SER A 8 -10.07 4.53 -0.13
CA SER A 8 -8.62 4.36 -0.09
C SER A 8 -8.08 4.09 1.31
N VAL A 9 -6.85 3.58 1.36
CA VAL A 9 -5.97 3.52 2.55
C VAL A 9 -4.54 3.82 2.12
N LEU A 10 -3.67 4.16 3.07
CA LEU A 10 -2.26 4.41 2.79
C LEU A 10 -1.34 3.81 3.87
N SER A 11 -0.14 3.42 3.46
CA SER A 11 0.98 3.19 4.37
C SER A 11 1.84 4.45 4.43
N GLY A 12 1.84 5.12 5.58
CA GLY A 12 2.78 6.21 5.84
C GLY A 12 4.20 5.68 6.08
N GLY A 13 5.18 6.58 6.06
CA GLY A 13 6.59 6.25 6.32
C GLY A 13 6.81 5.27 7.48
N GLY A 14 7.43 4.12 7.19
CA GLY A 14 7.76 3.09 8.18
C GLY A 14 6.64 2.10 8.52
N THR A 15 5.42 2.26 7.99
CA THR A 15 4.33 1.29 8.18
C THR A 15 4.36 0.23 7.08
N ASN A 16 4.93 -0.94 7.40
CA ASN A 16 5.22 -1.99 6.42
C ASN A 16 4.72 -3.36 6.92
N PRO A 17 4.37 -4.30 6.03
CA PRO A 17 4.04 -5.66 6.44
C PRO A 17 5.27 -6.39 7.03
N PRO A 18 5.10 -7.27 8.01
CA PRO A 18 6.16 -8.16 8.49
C PRO A 18 6.10 -9.54 7.80
N PRO A 19 7.24 -10.09 7.33
CA PRO A 19 8.48 -9.40 6.99
C PRO A 19 8.30 -8.36 5.87
N ASN A 20 9.15 -7.33 5.87
CA ASN A 20 9.12 -6.26 4.88
C ASN A 20 9.82 -6.72 3.59
N ASN A 21 9.06 -7.30 2.67
CA ASN A 21 9.54 -7.76 1.36
C ASN A 21 8.45 -7.55 0.28
N PRO A 22 8.80 -7.53 -1.03
CA PRO A 22 7.84 -7.25 -2.10
C PRO A 22 6.62 -8.19 -2.11
N GLN A 23 6.82 -9.46 -1.78
CA GLN A 23 5.76 -10.48 -1.77
C GLN A 23 4.69 -10.14 -0.72
N ASN A 24 5.10 -9.84 0.50
CA ASN A 24 4.19 -9.52 1.59
C ASN A 24 3.48 -8.18 1.38
N TRP A 25 4.12 -7.23 0.70
CA TRP A 25 3.44 -6.02 0.22
C TRP A 25 2.31 -6.35 -0.75
N ALA A 26 2.59 -7.18 -1.75
CA ALA A 26 1.57 -7.60 -2.72
C ALA A 26 0.43 -8.37 -2.05
N GLU A 27 0.74 -9.27 -1.12
CA GLU A 27 -0.26 -10.04 -0.35
C GLU A 27 -1.14 -9.13 0.51
N MET A 28 -0.53 -8.22 1.27
CA MET A 28 -1.26 -7.28 2.12
C MET A 28 -2.20 -6.39 1.30
N VAL A 29 -1.71 -5.75 0.22
CA VAL A 29 -2.52 -4.90 -0.67
C VAL A 29 -3.61 -5.72 -1.36
N GLY A 30 -3.28 -6.93 -1.82
CA GLY A 30 -4.25 -7.87 -2.39
C GLY A 30 -5.38 -8.18 -1.42
N SER A 31 -5.08 -8.45 -0.14
CA SER A 31 -6.08 -8.74 0.88
C SER A 31 -7.06 -7.57 1.11
N TYR A 32 -6.57 -6.33 1.04
CA TYR A 32 -7.40 -5.14 1.17
C TYR A 32 -8.29 -4.92 -0.06
N ARG A 33 -7.75 -5.13 -1.26
CA ARG A 33 -8.53 -5.09 -2.51
C ARG A 33 -9.65 -6.13 -2.48
N GLU A 34 -9.35 -7.37 -2.15
CA GLU A 34 -10.36 -8.44 -2.06
C GLU A 34 -11.41 -8.15 -0.98
N ALA A 35 -11.01 -7.56 0.14
CA ALA A 35 -11.97 -7.10 1.14
C ALA A 35 -12.93 -6.04 0.60
N ALA A 36 -12.45 -5.07 -0.20
CA ALA A 36 -13.28 -4.02 -0.79
C ALA A 36 -14.23 -4.56 -1.88
N LEU A 37 -13.78 -5.53 -2.69
CA LEU A 37 -14.60 -6.19 -3.71
C LEU A 37 -15.80 -6.96 -3.13
N ARG A 38 -15.75 -7.35 -1.84
CA ARG A 38 -16.88 -7.99 -1.15
C ARG A 38 -17.97 -7.03 -0.67
N THR A 39 -17.83 -5.72 -0.87
CA THR A 39 -18.89 -4.75 -0.58
C THR A 39 -20.01 -4.83 -1.60
N ARG A 40 -21.20 -4.29 -1.29
CA ARG A 40 -22.40 -4.35 -2.16
C ARG A 40 -22.15 -3.96 -3.62
N LEU A 41 -21.31 -2.96 -3.85
CA LEU A 41 -21.00 -2.46 -5.20
C LEU A 41 -19.66 -2.98 -5.75
N GLY A 42 -18.86 -3.67 -4.94
CA GLY A 42 -17.56 -4.17 -5.35
C GLY A 42 -16.59 -3.10 -5.89
N ILE A 43 -16.64 -1.88 -5.36
CA ILE A 43 -15.73 -0.81 -5.78
C ILE A 43 -14.32 -1.14 -5.28
N PRO A 44 -13.30 -1.19 -6.15
CA PRO A 44 -11.94 -1.51 -5.74
C PRO A 44 -11.33 -0.40 -4.88
N LEU A 45 -10.52 -0.80 -3.90
CA LEU A 45 -9.78 0.12 -3.03
C LEU A 45 -8.53 0.68 -3.74
N LEU A 46 -8.30 1.99 -3.59
CA LEU A 46 -7.01 2.61 -3.92
C LEU A 46 -6.04 2.48 -2.74
N TYR A 47 -4.82 2.03 -2.98
CA TYR A 47 -3.78 1.92 -1.95
C TYR A 47 -2.66 2.92 -2.21
N GLY A 48 -2.38 3.80 -1.24
CA GLY A 48 -1.33 4.82 -1.29
C GLY A 48 -0.07 4.44 -0.51
N VAL A 49 1.07 4.98 -0.95
CA VAL A 49 2.36 4.87 -0.24
C VAL A 49 3.22 6.10 -0.48
N ASP A 50 4.06 6.46 0.50
CA ASP A 50 5.06 7.51 0.36
C ASP A 50 6.24 7.03 -0.49
N GLY A 51 6.25 7.41 -1.78
CA GLY A 51 7.26 7.01 -2.78
C GLY A 51 8.17 8.15 -3.23
N ALA A 52 8.58 9.05 -2.32
CA ALA A 52 9.24 10.32 -2.66
C ALA A 52 10.57 10.18 -3.42
N HIS A 53 11.29 9.08 -3.23
CA HIS A 53 12.60 8.84 -3.85
C HIS A 53 12.78 7.35 -4.19
N GLY A 54 11.76 6.79 -4.85
CA GLY A 54 11.58 5.34 -5.03
C GLY A 54 10.63 4.76 -3.99
N HIS A 55 10.35 3.46 -4.06
CA HIS A 55 9.47 2.78 -3.11
C HIS A 55 10.22 2.51 -1.78
N SER A 56 10.60 3.58 -1.08
CA SER A 56 11.52 3.58 0.06
C SER A 56 11.07 2.77 1.26
N ASN A 57 9.78 2.48 1.35
CA ASN A 57 9.21 1.60 2.38
C ASN A 57 9.50 0.10 2.16
N VAL A 58 9.92 -0.34 0.97
CA VAL A 58 10.18 -1.77 0.67
C VAL A 58 11.67 -2.07 0.75
N VAL A 59 12.06 -3.05 1.58
CA VAL A 59 13.46 -3.49 1.67
C VAL A 59 13.92 -4.04 0.32
N GLY A 60 15.06 -3.53 -0.16
CA GLY A 60 15.67 -3.93 -1.43
C GLY A 60 15.18 -3.16 -2.66
N ALA A 61 14.26 -2.20 -2.51
CA ALA A 61 13.86 -1.34 -3.60
C ALA A 61 14.98 -0.37 -4.02
N THR A 62 15.01 0.00 -5.30
CA THR A 62 15.89 1.06 -5.79
C THR A 62 15.53 2.40 -5.15
N ILE A 63 16.54 3.10 -4.63
CA ILE A 63 16.41 4.40 -3.99
C ILE A 63 17.10 5.46 -4.85
N PHE A 64 16.37 6.51 -5.20
CA PHE A 64 16.88 7.66 -5.94
C PHE A 64 17.42 8.73 -4.98
N PRO A 65 18.29 9.65 -5.44
CA PRO A 65 18.63 10.84 -4.68
C PRO A 65 17.39 11.65 -4.29
N THR A 66 17.43 12.28 -3.12
CA THR A 66 16.34 13.17 -2.70
C THR A 66 16.29 14.40 -3.61
N THR A 67 15.11 14.99 -3.77
CA THR A 67 14.98 16.29 -4.44
C THR A 67 15.83 17.32 -3.71
N SER A 68 16.69 18.04 -4.44
CA SER A 68 17.40 19.19 -3.92
C SER A 68 16.40 20.32 -3.67
N VAL A 69 16.45 20.93 -2.49
CA VAL A 69 15.78 22.20 -2.16
C VAL A 69 16.73 23.37 -2.36
#